data_AF-A0A496UG64-F1
#
_entry.id   AF-A0A496UG64-F1
#
_cell.length_a   1.000
_cell.length_b   1.000
_cell.length_c   1.000
_cell.angle_alpha   90.00
_cell.angle_beta   90.00
_cell.angle_gamma   90.00
#
_symmetry.space_group_name_H-M   'P 1'
#
loop_
_entity.id
_entity.type
_entity.pdbx_description
1 polymer ?
#
loop_
_entity_poly.entity_id
_entity_poly.type
_entity_poly.pdbx_seq_one_letter_code
_entity_poly.pdbx_strand_id
1 'polypeptide(L)' 'MAMVKCAWCGGKGIDDVKLSSPCNVCNGDGYVNVPDPPTECGRCGGTGKIIDSFNNESVKCSGCSGTGWAR' A
#
# COMPACT_ATOMS: atom_id res chain seq x y z
N MET A 1 0.62 -16.76 6.88
CA MET A 1 0.55 -15.29 6.96
C MET A 1 1.97 -14.78 6.88
N ALA A 2 2.30 -14.01 5.86
CA ALA A 2 3.63 -13.45 5.62
C ALA A 2 3.60 -11.94 5.89
N MET A 3 4.65 -11.41 6.53
CA MET A 3 4.83 -9.97 6.68
C MET A 3 5.61 -9.44 5.49
N VAL A 4 4.96 -8.60 4.69
CA VAL A 4 5.57 -7.93 3.55
C VAL A 4 5.59 -6.42 3.78
N LYS A 5 6.55 -5.74 3.17
CA LYS A 5 6.65 -4.28 3.27
C LYS A 5 5.42 -3.64 2.65
N CYS A 6 4.87 -2.64 3.32
CA CYS A 6 3.78 -1.84 2.77
C CYS A 6 4.26 -1.12 1.51
N ALA A 7 3.66 -1.41 0.35
CA ALA A 7 4.07 -0.79 -0.92
C ALA A 7 3.81 0.73 -0.93
N TRP A 8 2.81 1.19 -0.17
CA TRP A 8 2.45 2.61 -0.08
C TRP A 8 3.55 3.48 0.53
N CYS A 9 4.01 3.12 1.74
CA CYS A 9 5.03 3.86 2.49
C CYS A 9 6.44 3.27 2.32
N GLY A 10 6.58 2.17 1.60
CA GLY A 10 7.86 1.49 1.36
C GLY A 10 8.49 0.90 2.62
N GLY A 11 7.71 0.57 3.66
CA GLY A 11 8.26 0.12 4.94
C GLY A 11 8.52 1.22 5.96
N LYS A 12 8.21 2.49 5.65
CA LYS A 12 8.47 3.61 6.56
C LYS A 12 7.46 3.72 7.71
N GLY A 13 6.24 3.19 7.55
CA GLY A 13 5.17 3.36 8.53
C GLY A 13 4.55 4.76 8.56
N ILE A 14 4.97 5.68 7.70
CA ILE A 14 4.45 7.05 7.62
C ILE A 14 4.01 7.39 6.20
N ASP A 15 2.89 8.10 6.08
CA ASP A 15 2.28 8.49 4.79
C ASP A 15 2.89 9.78 4.23
N ASP A 16 3.05 10.79 5.09
CA ASP A 16 3.46 12.13 4.67
C ASP A 16 4.68 12.60 5.47
N VAL A 17 5.73 12.99 4.74
CA VAL A 17 7.01 13.42 5.31
C VAL A 17 6.87 14.75 6.05
N LYS A 18 5.84 15.55 5.76
CA LYS A 18 5.63 16.87 6.39
C LYS A 18 4.81 16.80 7.68
N LEU A 19 3.87 15.86 7.77
CA LEU A 19 2.95 15.76 8.91
C LEU A 19 3.30 14.61 9.87
N SER A 20 4.25 13.74 9.52
CA SER A 20 4.61 12.53 10.28
C SER A 20 3.39 11.67 10.66
N SER A 21 2.33 11.73 9.85
CA SER A 21 1.10 11.00 10.12
C SER A 21 1.34 9.51 9.90
N PRO A 22 0.84 8.62 10.79
CA PRO A 22 0.98 7.19 10.61
C PRO A 22 0.37 6.78 9.28
N CYS A 23 1.03 5.84 8.60
CA CYS A 23 0.59 5.42 7.29
C CYS A 23 -0.78 4.77 7.39
N ASN A 24 -1.81 5.40 6.79
CA ASN A 24 -3.19 4.92 6.82
C ASN A 24 -3.39 3.51 6.21
N VAL A 25 -2.40 2.98 5.49
CA VAL A 25 -2.44 1.66 4.85
C VAL A 25 -1.97 0.56 5.80
N CYS A 26 -0.89 0.82 6.54
CA CYS A 26 -0.30 -0.13 7.50
C CYS A 26 -0.49 0.33 8.96
N ASN A 27 -1.33 1.33 9.20
CA ASN A 27 -1.58 1.96 10.51
C ASN A 27 -0.33 2.41 11.30
N GLY A 28 0.81 2.63 10.65
CA GLY A 28 2.05 2.95 11.35
C GLY A 28 3.08 1.82 11.37
N ASP A 29 2.67 0.57 11.11
CA ASP A 29 3.55 -0.60 11.24
C ASP A 29 4.67 -0.64 10.19
N GLY A 30 4.46 -0.06 9.01
CA GLY A 30 5.37 -0.17 7.86
C GLY A 30 5.27 -1.51 7.12
N TYR A 31 4.72 -2.53 7.76
CA TYR A 31 4.50 -3.86 7.18
C TYR A 31 3.01 -4.16 7.13
N VAL A 32 2.63 -5.03 6.19
CA VAL A 32 1.25 -5.50 6.02
C VAL A 32 1.27 -7.02 6.06
N ASN A 33 0.24 -7.58 6.70
CA ASN A 33 0.10 -9.01 6.86
C ASN A 33 -0.71 -9.56 5.68
N VAL A 34 -0.11 -10.46 4.91
CA VAL A 34 -0.71 -10.98 3.68
C VAL A 34 -0.81 -12.51 3.72
N PRO A 35 -1.73 -13.12 2.95
CA PRO A 35 -1.78 -14.56 2.78
C PRO A 35 -0.44 -15.08 2.24
N ASP A 36 -0.04 -16.27 2.68
CA ASP A 36 1.10 -16.96 2.11
C ASP A 36 0.58 -17.94 1.05
N PRO A 37 1.07 -17.92 -0.21
CA PRO A 37 2.15 -17.09 -0.73
C PRO A 37 1.73 -15.62 -0.96
N PRO A 38 2.63 -14.64 -0.68
CA PRO A 38 2.35 -13.23 -0.90
C PRO A 38 2.07 -12.98 -2.38
N THR A 39 0.81 -12.70 -2.69
CA THR A 39 0.34 -12.53 -4.07
C THR A 39 0.16 -11.04 -4.34
N GLU A 40 0.75 -10.55 -5.43
CA GLU A 40 0.64 -9.14 -5.80
C GLU A 40 -0.80 -8.79 -6.20
N CYS A 41 -1.23 -7.56 -5.88
CA CYS A 41 -2.58 -7.13 -6.27
C CYS A 41 -2.68 -6.99 -7.78
N GLY A 42 -3.46 -7.85 -8.45
CA GLY A 42 -3.63 -7.82 -9.92
C GLY A 42 -4.18 -6.50 -10.48
N ARG A 43 -4.78 -5.63 -9.65
CA ARG A 43 -5.28 -4.31 -10.10
C ARG A 43 -4.16 -3.26 -10.19
N CYS A 44 -3.14 -3.32 -9.33
CA CYS A 44 -2.05 -2.34 -9.31
C CYS A 44 -0.66 -2.95 -9.57
N GLY A 45 -0.56 -4.28 -9.70
CA GLY A 45 0.68 -5.01 -9.93
C GLY A 45 1.70 -4.81 -8.80
N GLY A 46 1.31 -4.94 -7.53
CA GLY A 46 2.26 -4.84 -6.42
C GLY A 46 2.55 -3.42 -5.93
N THR A 47 2.21 -2.38 -6.71
CA THR A 47 2.60 -0.98 -6.38
C THR A 47 1.76 -0.34 -5.28
N GLY A 48 0.53 -0.80 -5.07
CA GLY A 48 -0.42 -0.19 -4.12
C GLY A 48 -1.01 1.14 -4.60
N LYS A 49 -0.58 1.65 -5.76
CA LYS A 49 -1.00 2.94 -6.30
C LYS A 49 -1.64 2.71 -7.67
N ILE A 50 -2.70 3.43 -7.97
CA ILE A 50 -3.27 3.48 -9.32
C ILE A 50 -3.27 4.93 -9.78
N ILE A 51 -3.01 5.15 -11.06
CA ILE A 51 -3.12 6.47 -11.67
C ILE A 51 -4.59 6.69 -11.96
N ASP A 52 -5.18 7.66 -11.28
CA ASP A 52 -6.56 8.05 -11.56
C ASP A 52 -6.59 8.85 -12.87
N SER A 53 -7.28 8.35 -13.90
CA SER A 53 -7.31 8.99 -15.21
C SER A 53 -8.05 10.33 -15.23
N PHE A 54 -8.85 10.63 -14.19
CA PHE A 54 -9.55 11.92 -14.09
C PHE A 54 -8.67 13.02 -13.51
N ASN A 55 -7.88 12.71 -12.49
CA ASN A 55 -7.05 13.71 -11.80
C ASN A 55 -5.55 13.62 -12.13
N ASN A 56 -5.16 12.61 -12.92
CA ASN A 56 -3.77 12.28 -13.26
C ASN A 56 -2.86 12.18 -12.02
N GLU A 57 -3.44 11.78 -10.89
CA GLU A 57 -2.80 11.70 -9.58
C GLU A 57 -2.69 10.23 -9.14
N SER A 58 -1.66 9.92 -8.36
CA SER A 58 -1.45 8.59 -7.79
C SER A 58 -2.36 8.40 -6.58
N VAL A 59 -3.48 7.71 -6.77
CA VAL A 59 -4.42 7.41 -5.68
C VAL A 59 -4.19 6.00 -5.11
N LYS A 60 -4.70 5.78 -3.90
CA LYS A 60 -4.69 4.47 -3.23
C LYS A 60 -5.44 3.46 -4.10
N CYS A 61 -4.82 2.33 -4.41
CA CYS A 61 -5.52 1.28 -5.15
C CYS A 61 -6.71 0.77 -4.32
N SER A 62 -7.95 0.98 -4.77
CA SER A 62 -9.15 0.56 -4.03
C SER A 62 -9.26 -0.96 -3.86
N GLY A 63 -8.60 -1.76 -4.71
CA GLY A 63 -8.59 -3.22 -4.58
C GLY A 63 -7.77 -3.69 -3.37
N CYS A 64 -6.56 -3.16 -3.21
CA CYS A 64 -5.67 -3.52 -2.10
C CYS A 64 -5.57 -2.45 -0.99
N SER A 65 -6.38 -1.38 -1.04
CA SER A 65 -6.35 -0.21 -0.15
C SER A 65 -4.95 0.39 0.02
N GLY A 66 -4.10 0.33 -1.00
CA GLY A 66 -2.74 0.83 -0.90
C GLY A 66 -1.68 -0.18 -0.47
N THR A 67 -2.06 -1.37 -0.02
CA THR A 67 -1.07 -2.35 0.50
C THR A 67 -0.13 -2.86 -0.59
N GLY A 68 -0.60 -2.93 -1.85
CA GLY A 68 0.11 -3.51 -2.98
C GLY A 68 -0.15 -5.00 -3.17
N TRP A 69 -0.72 -5.66 -2.16
CA TRP A 69 -0.86 -7.11 -2.10
C TRP A 69 -2.32 -7.55 -2.11
N ALA A 70 -2.57 -8.75 -2.61
CA ALA A 70 -3.86 -9.41 -2.46
C ALA A 70 -4.07 -9.80 -0.98
N ARG A 71 -5.29 -9.60 -0.50
CA ARG A 71 -5.71 -9.78 0.89
C ARG A 71 -7.12 -10.33 0.91
#